data_AF-S8BYJ3-F1
#
_entry.id   AF-S8BYJ3-F1
#
_cell.length_a   1.000
_cell.length_b   1.000
_cell.length_c   1.000
_cell.angle_alpha   90.00
_cell.angle_beta   90.00
_cell.angle_gamma   90.00
#
_symmetry.space_group_name_H-M   'P 1'
#
loop_
_entity.id
_entity.type
_entity.pdbx_description
1 polymer ?
#
loop_
_entity_poly.entity_id
_entity_poly.type
_entity_poly.pdbx_seq_one_letter_code
_entity_poly.pdbx_strand_id
1 'polypeptide(L)' 'RIMGTPNEDTWPGVTSLPDFKSAFPKWPPKDLATVVPNLDAAGLDLLSKMVCLDPSRRITAKSAIEHPYFKDVHFVP' A
#
# COMPACT_ATOMS: atom_id res chain seq x y z
N ARG A 1 10.92 1.93 -3.33
CA ARG A 1 10.98 3.31 -3.92
C ARG A 1 9.60 3.94 -4.10
N ILE A 2 8.57 3.25 -4.60
CA ILE A 2 7.24 3.86 -4.81
C ILE A 2 6.60 4.29 -3.48
N MET A 3 6.54 3.41 -2.48
CA MET A 3 5.97 3.74 -1.16
C MET A 3 6.92 4.53 -0.24
N GLY A 4 8.07 4.99 -0.75
CA GLY A 4 9.14 5.57 0.07
C GLY A 4 9.91 4.54 0.89
N THR A 5 10.82 5.03 1.74
CA THR A 5 11.52 4.22 2.74
C THR A 5 10.71 4.26 4.04
N PRO A 6 10.34 3.10 4.64
CA PRO A 6 9.56 3.09 5.87
C PRO A 6 10.35 3.68 7.04
N ASN A 7 9.62 4.25 7.98
CA ASN A 7 10.11 4.86 9.21
C ASN A 7 9.12 4.56 10.35
N GLU A 8 9.45 4.99 11.57
CA GLU A 8 8.62 4.71 12.76
C GLU A 8 7.20 5.33 12.70
N ASP A 9 6.99 6.39 11.92
CA ASP A 9 5.66 6.97 11.74
C ASP A 9 4.77 6.11 10.82
N THR A 10 5.37 5.62 9.72
CA THR A 10 4.67 4.85 8.68
C THR A 10 4.55 3.37 9.01
N TRP A 11 5.54 2.80 9.71
CA TRP A 11 5.59 1.44 10.20
C TRP A 11 6.30 1.41 11.57
N PRO A 12 5.55 1.49 12.68
CA PRO A 12 6.10 1.40 14.02
C PRO A 12 6.84 0.07 14.24
N GLY A 13 8.07 0.14 14.73
CA GLY A 13 8.95 -1.02 14.97
C GLY A 13 9.83 -1.42 13.78
N VAL A 14 9.71 -0.76 12.62
CA VAL A 14 10.48 -1.12 11.42
C VAL A 14 11.99 -1.02 11.65
N THR A 15 12.46 -0.08 12.48
CA THR A 15 13.90 0.10 12.75
C THR A 15 14.49 -1.01 13.61
N SER A 16 13.65 -1.79 14.28
CA SER A 16 14.05 -2.92 15.13
C SER A 16 14.06 -4.26 14.40
N LEU A 17 13.68 -4.29 13.11
CA LEU A 17 13.71 -5.52 12.31
C LEU A 17 15.17 -5.97 12.07
N PRO A 18 15.47 -7.28 12.10
CA PRO A 18 16.84 -7.80 12.03
C PRO A 18 17.66 -7.30 10.82
N ASP A 19 16.99 -7.12 9.68
CA ASP A 19 17.63 -6.72 8.42
C ASP A 19 17.48 -5.22 8.11
N PHE A 20 16.85 -4.44 9.00
CA PHE A 20 16.76 -3.00 8.82
C PHE A 20 18.12 -2.36 9.05
N LYS A 21 18.58 -1.55 8.10
CA LYS A 21 19.85 -0.82 8.19
C LYS A 21 19.56 0.67 8.18
N SER A 22 20.03 1.38 9.19
CA SER A 22 19.94 2.85 9.26
C SER A 22 20.63 3.56 8.09
N ALA A 23 21.60 2.89 7.47
CA ALA A 23 22.31 3.35 6.28
C ALA A 23 21.51 3.21 4.97
N PHE A 24 20.32 2.59 4.98
CA PHE A 24 19.50 2.52 3.77
C PHE A 24 19.13 3.93 3.26
N PRO A 25 19.15 4.15 1.94
CA PRO A 25 18.73 5.43 1.39
C PRO A 25 17.29 5.75 1.77
N LYS A 26 17.04 7.02 2.09
CA LYS A 26 15.71 7.53 2.41
C LYS A 26 15.08 8.10 1.13
N TRP A 27 14.04 7.45 0.62
CA TRP A 27 13.28 7.93 -0.52
C TRP A 27 11.93 8.48 -0.07
N PRO A 28 11.48 9.62 -0.61
CA PRO A 28 10.11 10.07 -0.43
C PRO A 28 9.13 9.11 -1.15
N PRO A 29 7.89 8.98 -0.66
CA PRO A 29 6.85 8.28 -1.39
C PRO A 29 6.52 9.02 -2.70
N LYS A 30 6.11 8.24 -3.70
CA LYS A 30 5.56 8.74 -4.96
C LYS A 30 4.05 8.66 -4.90
N ASP A 31 3.39 9.58 -5.60
CA ASP A 31 1.95 9.51 -5.81
C ASP A 31 1.60 8.29 -6.69
N LEU A 32 0.75 7.40 -6.18
CA LEU A 32 0.31 6.19 -6.89
C LEU A 32 -0.45 6.53 -8.17
N ALA A 33 -1.18 7.65 -8.23
CA ALA A 33 -1.88 8.08 -9.44
C ALA A 33 -0.91 8.32 -10.60
N THR A 34 0.33 8.73 -10.31
CA THR A 34 1.38 8.90 -11.34
C THR A 34 2.00 7.58 -11.81
N VAL A 35 1.88 6.53 -11.00
CA VAL A 35 2.45 5.20 -11.29
C VAL A 35 1.43 4.34 -12.05
N VAL A 36 0.15 4.45 -11.72
CA VAL A 36 -0.97 3.73 -12.34
C VAL A 36 -2.04 4.71 -12.84
N PRO A 37 -1.75 5.47 -13.92
CA PRO A 37 -2.59 6.60 -14.34
C PRO A 37 -3.99 6.22 -14.84
N ASN A 38 -4.20 4.95 -15.20
CA ASN A 38 -5.48 4.45 -15.69
C ASN A 38 -6.37 3.88 -14.59
N LEU A 39 -5.91 3.90 -13.34
CA LEU A 39 -6.67 3.38 -12.20
C LEU A 39 -7.53 4.49 -11.62
N ASP A 40 -8.82 4.22 -11.43
CA ASP A 40 -9.74 5.18 -10.84
C ASP A 40 -9.45 5.44 -9.35
N ALA A 41 -10.15 6.40 -8.76
CA ALA A 41 -9.96 6.79 -7.36
C ALA A 41 -10.23 5.64 -6.37
N ALA A 42 -11.22 4.77 -6.63
CA ALA A 42 -11.54 3.64 -5.75
C ALA A 42 -10.46 2.55 -5.86
N GLY A 43 -9.90 2.34 -7.05
CA GLY A 43 -8.81 1.42 -7.30
C GLY A 43 -7.51 1.92 -6.68
N LEU A 44 -7.22 3.22 -6.78
CA LEU A 44 -6.06 3.84 -6.13
C LEU A 44 -6.14 3.71 -4.60
N ASP A 45 -7.32 3.95 -4.04
CA ASP A 45 -7.57 3.78 -2.60
C ASP A 45 -7.35 2.31 -2.18
N LEU A 46 -7.93 1.34 -2.90
CA LEU A 46 -7.71 -0.09 -2.64
C LEU A 46 -6.21 -0.45 -2.73
N LEU A 47 -5.56 -0.06 -3.82
CA LEU A 47 -4.16 -0.37 -4.08
C LEU A 47 -3.29 0.18 -2.95
N SER A 48 -3.51 1.42 -2.52
CA SER A 48 -2.75 2.04 -1.43
C SER A 48 -2.82 1.21 -0.13
N LYS A 49 -3.99 0.62 0.16
CA LYS A 49 -4.21 -0.25 1.33
C LYS A 49 -3.57 -1.63 1.16
N MET A 50 -3.49 -2.15 -0.07
CA MET A 50 -2.83 -3.43 -0.40
C MET A 50 -1.31 -3.34 -0.32
N VAL A 51 -0.71 -2.23 -0.77
CA VAL A 51 0.76 -2.04 -0.78
C VAL A 51 1.29 -1.32 0.48
N CYS A 52 0.50 -1.25 1.54
CA CYS A 52 0.92 -0.73 2.83
C CYS A 52 2.12 -1.53 3.37
N LEU A 53 3.20 -0.84 3.73
CA LEU A 53 4.44 -1.50 4.17
C LEU A 53 4.27 -2.17 5.54
N ASP A 54 3.57 -1.51 6.49
CA ASP A 54 3.20 -2.10 7.78
C ASP A 54 2.18 -3.23 7.58
N PRO A 55 2.55 -4.49 7.85
CA PRO A 55 1.66 -5.64 7.64
C PRO A 55 0.41 -5.59 8.53
N SER A 56 0.48 -4.96 9.70
CA SER A 56 -0.65 -4.87 10.64
C SER A 56 -1.74 -3.91 10.15
N ARG A 57 -1.37 -2.94 9.31
CA ARG A 57 -2.28 -1.94 8.71
C ARG A 57 -2.71 -2.31 7.29
N ARG A 58 -2.08 -3.31 6.67
CA ARG A 58 -2.40 -3.76 5.31
C ARG A 58 -3.79 -4.38 5.28
N ILE A 59 -4.57 -4.04 4.25
CA ILE A 59 -5.92 -4.58 4.08
C ILE A 59 -5.89 -6.11 3.97
N THR A 60 -6.82 -6.77 4.65
CA THR A 60 -7.01 -8.22 4.52
C THR A 60 -7.70 -8.57 3.22
N ALA A 61 -7.53 -9.79 2.72
CA ALA A 61 -8.25 -10.26 1.52
C ALA A 61 -9.78 -10.16 1.69
N LYS A 62 -10.29 -10.50 2.89
CA LYS A 62 -11.72 -10.40 3.21
C LYS A 62 -12.24 -8.96 3.14
N SER A 63 -11.49 -7.99 3.67
CA SER A 63 -11.89 -6.58 3.57
C SER A 63 -11.69 -6.03 2.15
N ALA A 64 -10.72 -6.54 1.41
CA ALA A 64 -10.45 -6.11 0.03
C ALA A 64 -11.57 -6.51 -0.93
N ILE A 65 -12.13 -7.72 -0.81
CA ILE A 65 -13.24 -8.16 -1.68
C ILE A 65 -14.53 -7.36 -1.43
N GLU A 66 -14.70 -6.80 -0.23
CA GLU A 66 -15.81 -5.92 0.15
C GLU A 66 -15.57 -4.44 -0.25
N HIS A 67 -14.43 -4.12 -0.86
CA HIS A 67 -14.04 -2.74 -1.17
C HIS A 67 -14.95 -2.09 -2.23
N PRO A 68 -15.23 -0.77 -2.14
CA PRO A 68 -16.02 -0.05 -3.15
C PRO A 68 -15.57 -0.24 -4.61
N TYR A 69 -14.29 -0.51 -4.83
CA TYR A 69 -13.70 -0.76 -6.15
C TYR A 69 -14.30 -2.00 -6.86
N PHE A 70 -14.87 -2.95 -6.12
CA PHE A 70 -15.46 -4.15 -6.69
C PHE A 70 -17.00 -4.13 -6.73
N LYS A 71 -17.66 -3.00 -6.39
CA LYS A 71 -19.13 -2.94 -6.29
C LYS A 71 -19.86 -3.15 -7.61
N ASP A 72 -19.23 -2.82 -8.72
CA ASP A 72 -19.74 -2.93 -10.10
C ASP A 72 -19.12 -4.11 -10.85
N VAL A 73 -18.33 -4.94 -10.18
CA VAL A 73 -17.78 -6.16 -10.77
C VAL A 73 -18.84 -7.27 -10.72
N HIS A 74 -19.27 -7.69 -11.89
CA HIS A 74 -20.16 -8.83 -12.05
C HIS A 74 -19.34 -10.08 -12.38
N PHE A 75 -19.73 -11.22 -11.80
CA PHE A 75 -19.18 -12.50 -12.20
C PHE A 75 -19.61 -12.78 -13.64
N VAL A 76 -18.63 -12.93 -14.54
CA VAL A 76 -18.86 -13.43 -15.90
C VAL A 76 -18.73 -14.96 -15.82
N PRO A 77 -19.81 -15.73 -16.08
CA PRO A 77 -19.81 -17.19 -15.99
C PRO A 77 -18.88 -17.88 -17.00
#